data_AF-A0A958LJZ4-F1
#
_entry.id   AF-A0A958LJZ4-F1
#
_cell.length_a   1.000
_cell.length_b   1.000
_cell.length_c   1.000
_cell.angle_alpha   90.00
_cell.angle_beta   90.00
_cell.angle_gamma   90.00
#
_symmetry.space_group_name_H-M   'P 1'
#
loop_
_entity.id
_entity.type
_entity.pdbx_description
1 polymer ?
#
loop_
_entity_poly.entity_id
_entity_poly.type
_entity_poly.pdbx_seq_one_letter_code
_entity_poly.pdbx_strand_id
1 'polypeptide(L)'
;MVAIYGSPRSSSGRCFWCLEEIGIEYENKPINFREKQHKSPEYLKLNPNGKVPVLVDGDFVIWESLAINFYLAEAYKPQLLGSDIQHRGLVHQWSIWALADLQPPLIEAFIQSV
;
A
#
# COMPACT_ATOMS: atom_id res chain seq x y z
N MET A 1 14.50 3.36 8.86
CA MET A 1 13.90 2.04 9.15
C MET A 1 12.51 2.06 8.57
N VAL A 2 12.17 1.04 7.77
CA VAL A 2 10.85 0.95 7.13
C VAL A 2 9.86 0.36 8.12
N ALA A 3 8.71 1.01 8.29
CA ALA A 3 7.59 0.52 9.07
C ALA A 3 6.29 0.68 8.28
N ILE A 4 5.39 -0.30 8.38
CA ILE A 4 4.09 -0.27 7.70
C ILE A 4 2.95 -0.39 8.70
N TYR A 5 2.05 0.59 8.68
CA TYR A 5 0.83 0.56 9.47
C TYR A 5 -0.32 -0.01 8.62
N GLY A 6 -0.90 -1.11 9.07
CA GLY A 6 -1.99 -1.74 8.34
C GLY A 6 -2.31 -3.17 8.74
N SER A 7 -2.89 -3.91 7.80
CA SER A 7 -3.16 -5.34 7.93
C SER A 7 -3.00 -6.02 6.57
N PRO A 8 -2.35 -7.19 6.47
CA PRO A 8 -2.29 -7.93 5.21
C PRO A 8 -3.66 -8.27 4.61
N ARG A 9 -4.72 -8.28 5.43
CA ARG A 9 -6.12 -8.52 5.01
C ARG A 9 -6.89 -7.23 4.67
N SER A 10 -6.21 -6.19 4.24
CA SER A 10 -6.82 -4.93 3.78
C SER A 10 -6.17 -4.48 2.46
N SER A 11 -6.47 -3.26 2.01
CA SER A 11 -5.72 -2.58 0.94
C SER A 11 -4.21 -2.54 1.19
N SER A 12 -3.73 -2.71 2.43
CA SER A 12 -2.31 -2.79 2.75
C SER A 12 -1.65 -4.07 2.24
N GLY A 13 -2.40 -5.13 1.93
CA GLY A 13 -1.86 -6.43 1.50
C GLY A 13 -0.90 -6.34 0.31
N ARG A 14 -1.17 -5.44 -0.64
CA ARG A 14 -0.27 -5.21 -1.79
C ARG A 14 1.07 -4.58 -1.41
N CYS A 15 1.12 -3.80 -0.33
CA CYS A 15 2.35 -3.20 0.17
C CYS A 15 3.17 -4.21 0.96
N PHE A 16 2.51 -5.05 1.77
CA PHE A 16 3.18 -6.20 2.40
C PHE A 16 3.80 -7.10 1.33
N TRP A 17 3.05 -7.48 0.30
CA TRP A 17 3.59 -8.28 -0.80
C TRP A 17 4.76 -7.58 -1.49
N CYS A 18 4.66 -6.28 -1.80
CA CYS A 18 5.77 -5.52 -2.39
C CYS A 18 7.03 -5.54 -1.51
N LEU A 19 6.89 -5.37 -0.19
CA LEU A 19 8.00 -5.46 0.76
C LEU A 19 8.68 -6.84 0.75
N GLU A 20 7.88 -7.92 0.73
CA GLU A 20 8.41 -9.29 0.62
C GLU A 20 9.15 -9.51 -0.71
N GLU A 21 8.61 -9.03 -1.83
CA GLU A 21 9.27 -9.14 -3.15
C GLU A 21 10.58 -8.34 -3.21
N ILE A 22 10.64 -7.21 -2.49
CA ILE A 22 11.85 -6.40 -2.38
C ILE A 22 12.91 -7.11 -1.51
N GLY A 23 12.47 -7.81 -0.46
CA GLY A 23 13.36 -8.58 0.41
C GLY A 23 14.10 -7.73 1.45
N ILE A 24 13.49 -6.63 1.90
CA ILE A 24 14.01 -5.79 2.98
C ILE A 24 13.34 -6.12 4.32
N GLU A 25 14.06 -5.88 5.41
CA GLU A 25 13.46 -5.92 6.75
C GLU A 25 12.55 -4.70 6.96
N TYR A 26 11.39 -4.92 7.58
CA TYR A 26 10.46 -3.85 7.93
C TYR A 26 9.72 -4.19 9.22
N GLU A 27 9.29 -3.14 9.94
CA GLU A 27 8.46 -3.30 11.12
C GLU A 27 6.97 -3.30 10.73
N ASN A 28 6.23 -4.34 11.11
CA ASN A 28 4.78 -4.37 10.97
C ASN A 28 4.11 -3.69 12.18
N LYS A 29 3.37 -2.61 11.95
CA LYS A 29 2.56 -1.90 12.93
C LYS A 29 1.07 -2.22 12.70
N PRO A 30 0.52 -3.28 13.33
CA PRO A 30 -0.87 -3.66 13.10
C PRO A 30 -1.83 -2.57 13.58
N ILE A 31 -2.90 -2.34 12.82
CA ILE A 31 -3.96 -1.40 13.16
C ILE A 31 -5.21 -2.15 13.61
N ASN A 32 -5.69 -1.86 14.82
CA ASN A 32 -6.94 -2.40 15.33
C ASN A 32 -8.14 -1.60 14.78
N PHE A 33 -8.85 -2.18 13.83
CA PHE A 33 -10.05 -1.58 13.25
C PHE A 33 -11.26 -1.59 14.19
N ARG A 34 -11.35 -2.57 15.11
CA ARG A 34 -12.46 -2.66 16.08
C ARG A 34 -12.42 -1.49 17.07
N GLU A 35 -11.23 -1.13 17.50
CA GLU A 35 -10.96 0.03 18.36
C GLU A 35 -10.87 1.35 17.60
N LYS A 36 -11.07 1.33 16.28
CA LYS A 36 -10.96 2.52 15.40
C LYS A 36 -9.60 3.24 15.52
N GLN A 37 -8.50 2.52 15.72
CA GLN A 37 -7.15 3.11 15.83
C GLN A 37 -6.76 3.94 14.59
N HIS A 38 -7.17 3.51 13.39
CA HIS A 38 -7.04 4.28 12.15
C HIS A 38 -7.75 5.65 12.15
N LYS A 39 -8.57 5.96 13.16
CA LYS A 39 -9.25 7.24 13.36
C LYS A 39 -8.74 7.99 14.60
N SER A 40 -7.74 7.47 15.31
CA SER A 40 -7.18 8.15 16.47
C SER A 40 -6.45 9.44 16.04
N PRO A 41 -6.38 10.46 16.91
CA PRO A 41 -5.62 11.69 16.61
C PRO A 41 -4.16 11.41 16.24
N GLU A 42 -3.54 10.41 16.83
CA GLU A 42 -2.15 10.01 16.56
C GLU A 42 -2.00 9.43 15.15
N TYR A 43 -2.92 8.55 14.74
CA TYR A 43 -2.89 7.97 13.39
C TYR A 43 -3.25 9.00 12.32
N LEU A 44 -4.19 9.90 12.61
CA LEU A 44 -4.60 10.94 11.66
C LEU A 44 -3.48 11.96 11.35
N LYS A 45 -2.48 12.09 12.24
CA LYS A 45 -1.24 12.84 11.94
C LYS A 45 -0.41 12.17 10.84
N LEU A 46 -0.52 10.85 10.68
CA LEU A 46 0.17 10.09 9.63
C LEU A 46 -0.64 10.02 8.33
N ASN A 47 -1.96 9.81 8.43
CA ASN A 47 -2.86 9.82 7.27
C ASN A 47 -4.20 10.50 7.63
N PRO A 48 -4.46 11.72 7.12
CA PRO A 48 -5.67 12.47 7.45
C PRO A 48 -6.96 11.80 6.93
N ASN A 49 -6.86 10.89 5.95
CA ASN A 49 -8.01 10.12 5.48
C ASN A 49 -8.47 9.06 6.50
N GLY A 50 -7.63 8.77 7.50
CA GLY A 50 -7.85 7.70 8.46
C GLY A 50 -8.08 6.36 7.76
N LYS A 51 -7.21 6.02 6.81
CA LYS A 51 -7.21 4.74 6.06
C LYS A 51 -5.84 4.08 6.20
N VAL A 52 -5.79 2.78 5.97
CA VAL A 52 -4.54 2.03 5.81
C VAL A 52 -4.30 1.77 4.32
N PRO A 53 -3.05 1.52 3.88
CA PRO A 53 -1.79 1.58 4.63
C PRO A 53 -1.25 3.00 4.85
N VAL A 54 -0.30 3.09 5.79
CA VAL A 54 0.74 4.14 5.86
C VAL A 54 2.09 3.44 5.88
N LEU A 55 3.05 3.94 5.10
CA LEU A 55 4.45 3.58 5.19
C LEU A 55 5.21 4.73 5.88
N VAL A 56 6.09 4.38 6.81
CA VAL A 56 7.08 5.29 7.39
C VAL A 56 8.46 4.77 7.01
N ASP A 57 9.30 5.62 6.44
CA ASP A 57 10.68 5.31 6.09
C ASP A 57 11.61 6.39 6.63
N GLY A 58 12.14 6.15 7.84
CA GLY A 58 12.81 7.19 8.60
C GLY A 58 11.82 8.31 8.96
N ASP A 59 12.11 9.54 8.52
CA ASP A 59 11.24 10.71 8.75
C ASP A 59 10.19 10.89 7.64
N PHE A 60 10.27 10.11 6.56
CA PHE A 60 9.33 10.19 5.44
C PHE A 60 8.07 9.37 5.73
N VAL A 61 6.89 9.98 5.50
CA VAL A 61 5.59 9.33 5.69
C VAL A 61 4.79 9.43 4.40
N ILE A 62 4.26 8.30 3.93
CA ILE A 62 3.44 8.22 2.72
C ILE A 62 2.25 7.30 2.93
N TRP A 63 1.12 7.67 2.33
CA TRP A 63 -0.11 6.88 2.24
C TRP A 63 -0.56 6.79 0.78
N GLU A 64 -1.64 6.05 0.52
CA GLU A 64 -1.99 5.43 -0.76
C GLU A 64 -1.15 4.20 -1.10
N SER A 65 -1.80 3.04 -1.08
CA SER A 65 -1.15 1.74 -1.25
C SER A 65 -0.39 1.58 -2.57
N LEU A 66 -0.86 2.17 -3.68
CA LEU A 66 -0.12 2.11 -4.94
C LEU A 66 1.05 3.09 -4.98
N ALA A 67 0.90 4.28 -4.39
CA ALA A 67 2.01 5.22 -4.25
C ALA A 67 3.13 4.62 -3.39
N ILE A 68 2.77 3.92 -2.30
CA ILE A 68 3.71 3.15 -1.48
C ILE A 68 4.44 2.09 -2.31
N ASN A 69 3.73 1.30 -3.13
CA ASN A 69 4.38 0.28 -3.97
C ASN A 69 5.35 0.89 -4.99
N PHE A 70 4.99 1.99 -5.64
CA PHE A 70 5.90 2.68 -6.55
C PHE A 70 7.10 3.27 -5.82
N TYR A 71 6.90 3.94 -4.68
CA TYR A 71 7.99 4.45 -3.84
C TYR A 71 8.96 3.33 -3.45
N LEU A 72 8.44 2.23 -2.92
CA LEU A 72 9.25 1.09 -2.48
C LEU A 72 10.02 0.46 -3.66
N ALA A 73 9.36 0.28 -4.80
CA ALA A 73 10.01 -0.24 -5.99
C ALA A 73 11.12 0.71 -6.49
N GLU A 74 10.88 2.02 -6.55
CA GLU A 74 11.89 3.00 -6.96
C GLU A 74 13.07 3.09 -5.99
N ALA A 75 12.81 3.07 -4.69
CA ALA A 75 13.84 3.24 -3.67
C ALA A 75 14.69 1.98 -3.47
N TYR A 76 14.08 0.78 -3.56
CA TYR A 76 14.72 -0.46 -3.11
C TYR A 76 14.88 -1.53 -4.19
N LYS A 77 14.02 -1.57 -5.23
CA LYS A 77 14.11 -2.60 -6.29
C LYS A 77 13.56 -2.10 -7.64
N PRO A 78 14.24 -1.16 -8.33
CA PRO A 78 13.72 -0.52 -9.55
C PRO A 78 13.39 -1.49 -10.68
N GLN A 79 13.96 -2.69 -10.67
CA GLN A 79 13.71 -3.74 -11.66
C GLN A 79 12.25 -4.18 -11.68
N LEU A 80 11.50 -4.01 -10.57
CA LEU A 80 10.05 -4.28 -10.52
C LEU A 80 9.23 -3.33 -11.39
N LEU A 81 9.78 -2.18 -11.79
CA LEU A 81 9.10 -1.20 -12.64
C LEU A 81 9.38 -1.41 -14.13
N GLY A 82 10.28 -2.33 -14.48
CA GLY A 82 10.72 -2.56 -15.86
C GLY A 82 11.97 -1.77 -16.24
N SER A 83 12.55 -2.13 -17.40
CA SER A 83 13.87 -1.67 -17.84
C SER A 83 13.87 -0.38 -18.66
N ASP A 84 12.71 0.03 -19.19
CA ASP A 84 12.57 1.23 -20.02
C ASP A 84 11.20 1.90 -19.83
N ILE A 85 10.99 3.01 -20.53
CA ILE A 85 9.77 3.82 -20.39
C ILE A 85 8.51 3.08 -20.86
N GLN A 86 8.62 2.17 -21.83
CA GLN A 86 7.47 1.40 -22.32
C GLN A 86 7.06 0.34 -21.30
N HIS A 87 8.03 -0.38 -20.72
CA HIS A 87 7.77 -1.33 -19.65
C HIS A 87 7.21 -0.63 -18.39
N ARG A 88 7.78 0.50 -17.98
CA ARG A 88 7.25 1.32 -16.88
C ARG A 88 5.81 1.78 -17.16
N GLY A 89 5.53 2.18 -18.40
CA GLY A 89 4.19 2.50 -18.86
C GLY A 89 3.20 1.34 -18.67
N LEU A 90 3.59 0.11 -19.03
CA LEU A 90 2.76 -1.08 -18.83
C LEU A 90 2.54 -1.40 -17.35
N VAL A 91 3.57 -1.28 -16.51
CA VAL A 91 3.45 -1.46 -15.06
C VAL A 91 2.46 -0.46 -14.48
N HIS A 92 2.56 0.82 -14.85
CA HIS A 92 1.63 1.85 -14.40
C HIS A 92 0.22 1.60 -14.92
N GLN A 93 0.06 1.28 -16.21
CA GLN A 93 -1.24 1.01 -16.82
C GLN A 93 -2.01 -0.07 -16.05
N TRP A 94 -1.40 -1.24 -15.85
CA TRP A 94 -2.06 -2.35 -15.16
C TRP A 94 -2.30 -2.07 -13.68
N SER A 95 -1.36 -1.41 -13.01
CA SER A 95 -1.50 -1.10 -11.58
C SER A 95 -2.61 -0.09 -11.30
N ILE A 96 -2.71 0.94 -12.15
CA ILE A 96 -3.75 1.98 -12.02
C ILE A 96 -5.11 1.40 -12.40
N TRP A 97 -5.22 0.70 -13.53
CA TRP A 97 -6.47 0.03 -13.94
C TRP A 97 -6.96 -0.95 -12.88
N ALA A 98 -6.06 -1.72 -12.27
CA ALA A 98 -6.42 -2.67 -11.21
C ALA A 98 -7.09 -1.99 -10.00
N LEU A 99 -6.71 -0.75 -9.67
CA LEU A 99 -7.33 0.01 -8.58
C LEU A 99 -8.56 0.82 -9.01
N ALA A 100 -8.50 1.42 -10.20
CA ALA A 100 -9.55 2.32 -10.68
C ALA A 100 -10.78 1.56 -11.19
N ASP A 101 -10.56 0.46 -11.93
CA ASP A 101 -11.61 -0.21 -12.68
C ASP A 101 -11.89 -1.63 -12.17
N LEU A 102 -10.87 -2.39 -11.78
CA LEU A 102 -11.04 -3.77 -11.32
C LEU A 102 -11.45 -3.86 -9.83
N GLN A 103 -10.83 -3.07 -8.95
CA GLN A 103 -11.07 -3.18 -7.51
C GLN A 103 -12.52 -2.84 -7.09
N PRO A 104 -13.18 -1.78 -7.61
CA PRO A 104 -14.54 -1.46 -7.19
C PRO A 104 -15.56 -2.60 -7.39
N PRO A 105 -15.70 -3.21 -8.59
CA PRO A 105 -16.65 -4.31 -8.78
C PRO A 105 -16.27 -5.57 -7.99
N LEU A 106 -14.97 -5.83 -7.75
CA LEU A 106 -14.55 -6.95 -6.90
C LEU A 106 -14.98 -6.76 -5.44
N ILE A 107 -14.86 -5.54 -4.90
CA ILE A 107 -15.32 -5.22 -3.54
C ILE A 107 -16.84 -5.37 -3.46
N GLU A 108 -17.57 -4.87 -4.46
CA GLU A 108 -19.02 -5.00 -4.51
C GLU A 108 -19.46 -6.48 -4.50
N ALA A 109 -18.87 -7.30 -5.36
CA ALA A 109 -19.14 -8.74 -5.39
C ALA A 109 -18.79 -9.42 -4.07
N PHE A 110 -17.66 -9.05 -3.44
CA PHE A 110 -17.27 -9.57 -2.14
C PHE A 110 -18.31 -9.23 -1.07
N ILE A 111 -18.75 -7.97 -0.98
CA ILE A 111 -19.75 -7.51 -0.01
C ILE A 111 -21.09 -8.24 -0.21
N GLN A 112 -21.48 -8.53 -1.45
CA GLN A 112 -22.72 -9.26 -1.76
C GLN A 112 -22.64 -10.76 -1.43
N SER A 113 -21.43 -11.30 -1.26
CA SER A 113 -21.18 -12.73 -1.01
C SER A 113 -21.01 -13.11 0.48
N VAL A 114 -21.00 -12.13 1.38
CA VAL A 114 -20.80 -12.29 2.83
C VAL A 114 -22.04 -11.99 3.66
#